data_AF-A0A6C8GSW5-F1
#
_entry.id   AF-A0A6C8GSW5-F1
#
_cell.length_a   1.000
_cell.length_b   1.000
_cell.length_c   1.000
_cell.angle_alpha   90.00
_cell.angle_beta   90.00
_cell.angle_gamma   90.00
#
_symmetry.space_group_name_H-M   'P 1'
#
loop_
_entity.id
_entity.type
_entity.pdbx_description
1 polymer ?
#
loop_
_entity_poly.entity_id
_entity_poly.type
_entity_poly.pdbx_seq_one_letter_code
_entity_poly.pdbx_strand_id
1 'polypeptide(L)' 'MAIPPPGFCWSFPVTSFALYASSYGQGRTRYAELQRWTLGE' A
#
# COMPACT_ATOMS: atom_id res chain seq x y z
N MET A 1 10.82 9.68 14.44
CA MET A 1 9.48 9.07 14.28
C MET A 1 9.41 7.86 15.19
N ALA A 2 8.51 7.85 16.17
CA ALA A 2 8.41 6.77 17.16
C ALA A 2 7.46 5.67 16.67
N ILE A 3 7.80 4.41 16.95
CA ILE A 3 6.92 3.26 16.66
C ILE A 3 5.78 3.26 17.70
N PRO A 4 4.53 2.93 17.32
CA PRO A 4 3.42 2.86 18.26
C PRO A 4 3.66 1.84 19.38
N PRO A 5 3.04 2.03 20.55
CA PRO A 5 3.18 1.11 21.66
C PRO A 5 2.63 -0.29 21.34
N PRO A 6 3.06 -1.33 22.08
CA PRO A 6 2.47 -2.66 22.00
C PRO A 6 0.95 -2.62 22.21
N GLY A 7 0.19 -3.38 21.40
CA GLY A 7 -1.27 -3.39 21.46
C GLY A 7 -1.94 -2.25 20.66
N PHE A 8 -1.17 -1.38 20.01
CA PHE A 8 -1.71 -0.39 19.09
C PHE A 8 -2.33 -1.06 17.86
N CYS A 9 -3.62 -0.84 17.65
CA CYS A 9 -4.36 -1.36 16.50
C CYS A 9 -4.45 -0.28 15.40
N TRP A 10 -3.74 -0.49 14.29
CA TRP A 10 -3.95 0.29 13.08
C TRP A 10 -5.26 -0.14 12.43
N SER A 11 -6.28 0.73 12.50
CA SER A 11 -7.54 0.54 11.79
C SER A 11 -7.86 1.80 10.99
N PHE A 12 -8.09 1.62 9.70
CA PHE A 12 -8.46 2.69 8.77
C PHE A 12 -9.29 2.07 7.63
N PRO A 13 -10.28 2.79 7.09
CA PRO A 13 -11.08 2.30 5.98
C PRO A 13 -10.23 2.22 4.71
N VAL A 14 -10.29 1.09 4.01
CA VAL A 14 -9.74 1.00 2.66
C VAL A 14 -10.77 1.59 1.71
N THR A 15 -10.39 2.64 0.98
CA THR A 15 -11.29 3.39 0.08
C THR A 15 -10.98 3.18 -1.40
N SER A 16 -9.87 2.53 -1.71
CA SER A 16 -9.41 2.32 -3.09
C SER A 16 -8.50 1.12 -3.22
N PHE A 17 -8.40 0.60 -4.43
CA PHE A 17 -7.39 -0.38 -4.83
C PHE A 17 -6.69 0.09 -6.10
N ALA A 18 -5.47 -0.39 -6.32
CA ALA A 18 -4.67 0.01 -7.47
C ALA A 18 -3.97 -1.20 -8.12
N LEU A 19 -3.79 -1.11 -9.43
CA LEU A 19 -3.01 -2.04 -10.23
C LEU A 19 -1.55 -1.59 -10.23
N TYR A 20 -0.65 -2.53 -9.93
CA TYR A 20 0.78 -2.28 -9.90
C TYR A 20 1.52 -3.16 -10.90
N ALA A 21 2.51 -2.58 -11.58
CA ALA A 21 3.53 -3.33 -12.29
C ALA A 21 4.66 -3.70 -11.32
N SER A 22 5.00 -4.98 -11.26
CA SER A 22 6.19 -5.46 -10.53
C SER A 22 7.40 -5.41 -11.45
N SER A 23 8.50 -4.85 -10.96
CA SER A 23 9.80 -4.87 -11.64
C SER A 23 10.89 -5.25 -10.63
N TYR A 24 11.91 -5.98 -11.08
CA TYR A 24 13.08 -6.28 -10.27
C TYR A 24 14.30 -5.60 -10.87
N GLY A 25 15.02 -4.83 -10.05
CA GLY A 25 16.21 -4.12 -10.50
C GLY A 25 17.04 -3.63 -9.32
N GLN A 26 18.36 -3.55 -9.50
CA GLN A 26 19.29 -3.14 -8.45
C GLN A 26 19.12 -3.93 -7.14
N GLY A 27 18.85 -5.23 -7.23
CA GLY A 27 18.73 -6.13 -6.08
C GLY A 27 17.41 -6.02 -5.31
N ARG A 28 16.40 -5.27 -5.80
CA ARG A 28 15.12 -5.07 -5.10
C ARG A 28 13.93 -5.16 -6.05
N THR A 29 12.80 -5.65 -5.53
CA THR A 29 11.49 -5.55 -6.19
C THR A 29 10.93 -4.15 -5.99
N ARG A 30 10.40 -3.57 -7.07
CA ARG A 30 9.73 -2.27 -7.08
C ARG A 30 8.34 -2.44 -7.67
N TYR A 31 7.36 -1.80 -7.06
CA TYR A 31 5.99 -1.73 -7.55
C TYR A 31 5.71 -0.33 -8.07
N ALA A 32 5.33 -0.22 -9.35
CA ALA A 32 4.92 1.05 -9.96
C ALA A 32 3.39 1.06 -10.12
N GLU A 33 2.73 2.07 -9.56
CA GLU A 33 1.28 2.23 -9.70
C GLU A 33 0.95 2.55 -11.17
N LEU A 34 0.05 1.77 -11.77
CA LEU A 34 -0.41 2.00 -13.13
C LEU A 34 -1.76 2.72 -13.14
N GLN A 35 -2.68 2.26 -12.29
CA GLN A 35 -4.03 2.80 -12.23
C GLN A 35 -4.66 2.51 -10.87
N ARG A 36 -5.59 3.37 -10.43
CA ARG A 36 -6.29 3.28 -9.15
C ARG A 36 -7.79 3.47 -9.36
N TRP A 37 -8.58 2.77 -8.55
CA TRP A 37 -10.03 2.88 -8.52
C TRP A 37 -10.52 3.05 -7.09
N THR A 38 -11.51 3.93 -6.91
CA THR A 38 -12.23 4.08 -5.65
C THR A 38 -13.23 2.94 -5.50
N LEU A 39 -13.37 2.43 -4.28
CA LEU A 39 -14.45 1.52 -3.95
C LEU A 39 -15.76 2.30 -3.96
N GLY A 40 -16.80 1.73 -4.56
CA GLY A 40 -18.17 2.26 -4.46
C GLY A 40 -18.71 2.11 -3.04
N GLU A 41 -19.78 2.84 -2.74
CA GLU A 41 -20.52 2.74 -1.48
C GLU A 41 -21.42 1.50 -1.43
#